data_AF-B0P844-F1
#
_entry.id   AF-B0P844-F1
#
_cell.length_a   1.000
_cell.length_b   1.000
_cell.length_c   1.000
_cell.angle_alpha   90.00
_cell.angle_beta   90.00
_cell.angle_gamma   90.00
#
_symmetry.space_group_name_H-M   'P 1'
#
loop_
_entity.id
_entity.type
_entity.pdbx_description
1 polymer ?
#
loop_
_entity_poly.entity_id
_entity_poly.type
_entity_poly.pdbx_seq_one_letter_code
_entity_poly.pdbx_strand_id
1 'polypeptide(L)'
;MNTLAFTLGEYRSQLTLKISTYPNGNLAIKLYEKDHGILIFWETLTTNLTGIRPDYCAFINIKAADGLFPVWLSDNHLAEPTGQILESDGCLYPEYLFNGKELDALDHEGHTLYIRRQKGELGRRFERLYLALRRLAREINGFSYTDYSGWRCLDGSSSTLPLWIEAFDPSHGRKFIFTQKGPALQTTILYADGTEKQRIYRRKEDMATELMAMFQEELRVYPPWSEDRRKRYEY
;
A
#
# COMPACT_ATOMS: atom_id res chain seq x y z
N MET A 1 -16.34 7.09 -19.55
CA MET A 1 -16.45 6.17 -18.39
C MET A 1 -16.46 4.78 -18.99
N ASN A 2 -15.45 3.97 -18.66
CA ASN A 2 -15.36 2.59 -19.12
C ASN A 2 -16.32 1.76 -18.28
N THR A 3 -17.21 1.00 -18.93
CA THR A 3 -18.16 0.11 -18.28
C THR A 3 -17.73 -1.34 -18.49
N LEU A 4 -17.95 -2.17 -17.49
CA LEU A 4 -17.64 -3.60 -17.51
C LEU A 4 -18.95 -4.37 -17.49
N ALA A 5 -19.08 -5.34 -18.39
CA ALA A 5 -20.26 -6.18 -18.41
C ALA A 5 -20.25 -7.14 -17.21
N PHE A 6 -21.35 -7.22 -16.47
CA PHE A 6 -21.56 -8.18 -15.41
C PHE A 6 -22.83 -8.98 -15.69
N THR A 7 -22.76 -10.30 -15.50
CA THR A 7 -23.91 -11.19 -15.67
C THR A 7 -24.12 -11.99 -14.38
N LEU A 8 -25.33 -11.94 -13.83
CA LEU A 8 -25.78 -12.71 -12.66
C LEU A 8 -27.05 -13.46 -13.04
N GLY A 9 -26.94 -14.77 -13.33
CA GLY A 9 -28.06 -15.53 -13.89
C GLY A 9 -28.53 -14.94 -15.23
N GLU A 10 -29.80 -14.55 -15.33
CA GLU A 10 -30.37 -13.90 -16.52
C GLU A 10 -30.13 -12.38 -16.56
N TYR A 11 -29.68 -11.79 -15.45
CA TYR A 11 -29.49 -10.35 -15.35
C TYR A 11 -28.14 -9.93 -15.95
N ARG A 12 -28.18 -9.07 -16.96
CA ARG A 12 -27.00 -8.48 -17.63
C ARG A 12 -27.00 -6.98 -17.42
N SER A 13 -25.98 -6.48 -16.74
CA SER A 13 -25.81 -5.05 -16.50
C SER A 13 -24.43 -4.57 -16.87
N GLN A 14 -24.36 -3.30 -17.26
CA GLN A 14 -23.10 -2.59 -17.42
C GLN A 14 -22.77 -1.89 -16.11
N LEU A 15 -21.76 -2.43 -15.42
CA LEU A 15 -21.31 -1.88 -14.16
C LEU A 15 -20.18 -0.87 -14.40
N THR A 16 -20.28 0.26 -13.72
CA THR A 16 -19.19 1.23 -13.58
C THR A 16 -18.48 0.95 -12.27
N LEU A 17 -17.17 0.73 -12.35
CA LEU A 17 -16.32 0.56 -11.19
C LEU A 17 -15.91 1.94 -10.66
N LYS A 18 -16.01 2.13 -9.34
CA LYS A 18 -15.52 3.31 -8.63
C LYS A 18 -14.61 2.93 -7.48
N ILE A 19 -13.44 3.55 -7.45
CA ILE A 19 -12.40 3.32 -6.47
C ILE A 19 -12.61 4.28 -5.30
N SER A 20 -12.54 3.72 -4.11
CA SER A 20 -12.62 4.43 -2.85
C SER A 20 -11.62 3.82 -1.86
N THR A 21 -11.69 4.23 -0.59
CA THR A 21 -10.77 3.74 0.43
C THR A 21 -11.53 3.52 1.73
N TYR A 22 -11.33 2.36 2.35
CA TYR A 22 -11.86 2.09 3.68
C TYR A 22 -11.20 2.97 4.75
N PRO A 23 -11.80 3.13 5.94
CA PRO A 23 -11.23 3.97 7.00
C PRO A 23 -9.79 3.60 7.38
N ASN A 24 -9.43 2.31 7.33
CA ASN A 24 -8.08 1.80 7.60
C ASN A 24 -7.08 1.98 6.44
N GLY A 25 -7.49 2.59 5.32
CA GLY A 25 -6.62 2.81 4.16
C GLY A 25 -6.53 1.65 3.17
N ASN A 26 -7.33 0.58 3.35
CA ASN A 26 -7.43 -0.52 2.39
C ASN A 26 -8.24 -0.11 1.15
N LEU A 27 -7.95 -0.77 0.03
CA LEU A 27 -8.65 -0.56 -1.24
C LEU A 27 -10.13 -0.92 -1.09
N ALA A 28 -11.02 0.01 -1.46
CA ALA A 28 -12.45 -0.24 -1.51
C ALA A 28 -12.94 -0.03 -2.94
N ILE A 29 -13.55 -1.05 -3.54
CA ILE A 29 -14.12 -0.97 -4.88
C ILE A 29 -15.63 -1.10 -4.81
N LYS A 30 -16.33 -0.10 -5.33
CA LYS A 30 -17.79 -0.05 -5.42
C LYS A 30 -18.22 -0.15 -6.87
N LEU A 31 -19.30 -0.87 -7.10
CA LEU A 31 -19.90 -1.11 -8.39
C LEU A 31 -21.22 -0.34 -8.47
N TYR A 32 -21.42 0.33 -9.59
CA TYR A 32 -22.60 1.14 -9.87
C TYR A 32 -23.23 0.71 -11.17
N GLU A 33 -24.55 0.60 -11.19
CA GLU A 33 -25.29 0.49 -12.44
C GLU A 33 -25.58 1.90 -12.97
N LYS A 34 -25.55 2.04 -14.30
CA LYS A 34 -25.93 3.30 -14.94
C LYS A 34 -27.38 3.21 -15.40
N ASP A 35 -28.24 4.02 -14.79
CA ASP A 35 -29.64 4.14 -15.16
C ASP A 35 -29.97 5.59 -15.52
N HIS A 36 -30.50 5.83 -16.71
CA HIS A 36 -30.85 7.17 -17.23
C HIS A 36 -29.77 8.26 -17.04
N GLY A 37 -28.48 7.89 -17.06
CA GLY A 37 -27.36 8.81 -16.88
C GLY A 37 -26.91 9.02 -15.43
N ILE A 38 -27.59 8.40 -14.46
CA ILE A 38 -27.27 8.44 -13.04
C ILE A 38 -26.58 7.13 -12.65
N LEU A 39 -25.57 7.22 -11.78
CA LEU A 39 -24.91 6.04 -11.19
C LEU A 39 -25.67 5.63 -9.93
N ILE A 40 -26.32 4.47 -9.98
CA ILE A 40 -27.02 3.86 -8.85
C ILE A 40 -26.07 2.86 -8.21
N PHE A 41 -25.83 3.00 -6.90
CA PHE A 41 -24.99 2.04 -6.18
C PHE A 41 -25.61 0.65 -6.25
N TRP A 42 -24.83 -0.31 -6.71
CA TRP A 42 -25.27 -1.70 -6.83
C TRP A 42 -24.68 -2.53 -5.70
N GLU A 43 -23.35 -2.59 -5.59
CA GLU A 43 -22.70 -3.43 -4.57
C GLU A 43 -21.25 -3.00 -4.32
N THR A 44 -20.67 -3.44 -3.19
CA THR A 44 -19.22 -3.34 -2.93
C THR A 44 -18.53 -4.66 -3.28
N LEU A 45 -17.61 -4.59 -4.24
CA LEU A 45 -16.82 -5.73 -4.74
C LEU A 45 -15.87 -6.27 -3.69
N THR A 46 -15.25 -5.37 -2.92
CA THR A 46 -14.31 -5.70 -1.86
C THR A 46 -15.01 -5.74 -0.51
N THR A 47 -14.41 -6.42 0.47
CA THR A 47 -14.82 -6.34 1.88
C THR A 47 -13.65 -5.86 2.75
N ASN A 48 -13.97 -5.13 3.82
CA ASN A 48 -12.97 -4.65 4.76
C ASN A 48 -12.89 -5.55 5.98
N LEU A 49 -12.06 -6.58 5.88
CA LEU A 49 -11.73 -7.44 7.02
C LEU A 49 -10.58 -6.84 7.83
N THR A 50 -10.32 -7.43 9.00
CA THR A 50 -9.26 -7.01 9.91
C THR A 50 -7.88 -7.03 9.24
N GLY A 51 -7.01 -6.13 9.68
CA GLY A 51 -5.66 -5.99 9.15
C GLY A 51 -5.51 -5.09 7.91
N ILE A 52 -4.27 -4.65 7.72
CA ILE A 52 -3.85 -3.78 6.61
C ILE A 52 -3.46 -4.64 5.41
N ARG A 53 -3.79 -4.19 4.21
CA ARG A 53 -3.45 -4.87 2.95
C ARG A 53 -2.29 -4.21 2.20
N PRO A 54 -1.46 -5.00 1.48
CA PRO A 54 -0.52 -4.49 0.51
C PRO A 54 -1.18 -3.67 -0.60
N ASP A 55 -0.37 -2.99 -1.40
CA ASP A 55 -0.89 -2.15 -2.48
C ASP A 55 -1.71 -2.97 -3.48
N TYR A 56 -2.92 -2.48 -3.77
CA TYR A 56 -3.89 -3.12 -4.66
C TYR A 56 -4.38 -4.50 -4.21
N CYS A 57 -4.05 -4.96 -3.00
CA CYS A 57 -4.63 -6.18 -2.44
C CYS A 57 -5.94 -5.87 -1.72
N ALA A 58 -6.96 -6.70 -1.94
CA ALA A 58 -8.21 -6.64 -1.18
C ALA A 58 -8.89 -8.01 -1.11
N PHE A 59 -9.65 -8.24 -0.04
CA PHE A 59 -10.53 -9.38 0.09
C PHE A 59 -11.82 -9.14 -0.72
N ILE A 60 -12.29 -10.16 -1.42
CA ILE A 60 -13.50 -10.07 -2.25
C ILE A 60 -14.75 -10.37 -1.43
N ASN A 61 -15.80 -9.56 -1.61
CA ASN A 61 -17.08 -9.75 -0.93
C ASN A 61 -17.84 -10.96 -1.51
N ILE A 62 -17.52 -12.16 -1.01
CA ILE A 62 -18.15 -13.41 -1.45
C ILE A 62 -19.61 -13.56 -1.05
N LYS A 63 -20.09 -12.76 -0.08
CA LYS A 63 -21.50 -12.79 0.36
C LYS A 63 -22.44 -12.09 -0.62
N ALA A 64 -21.88 -11.32 -1.55
CA ALA A 64 -22.65 -10.58 -2.55
C ALA A 64 -22.57 -11.26 -3.93
N ALA A 65 -23.54 -10.91 -4.79
CA ALA A 65 -23.64 -11.40 -6.17
C ALA A 65 -23.46 -12.92 -6.30
N ASP A 66 -24.03 -13.69 -5.36
CA ASP A 66 -23.97 -15.15 -5.27
C ASP A 66 -22.55 -15.74 -5.42
N GLY A 67 -21.53 -14.99 -4.99
CA GLY A 67 -20.13 -15.42 -5.08
C GLY A 67 -19.53 -15.38 -6.48
N LEU A 68 -20.14 -14.66 -7.44
CA LEU A 68 -19.65 -14.58 -8.83
C LEU A 68 -18.47 -13.61 -9.04
N PHE A 69 -18.13 -12.77 -8.07
CA PHE A 69 -17.05 -11.79 -8.21
C PHE A 69 -15.69 -12.39 -8.61
N PRO A 70 -15.22 -13.51 -8.01
CA PRO A 70 -13.99 -14.18 -8.46
C PRO A 70 -13.96 -14.51 -9.96
N VAL A 71 -15.07 -15.07 -10.49
CA VAL A 71 -15.17 -15.43 -11.91
C VAL A 71 -15.16 -14.17 -12.77
N TRP A 72 -15.97 -13.18 -12.40
CA TRP A 72 -16.04 -11.91 -13.12
C TRP A 72 -14.71 -11.16 -13.16
N LEU A 73 -13.93 -11.17 -12.07
CA LEU A 73 -12.61 -10.56 -12.01
C LEU A 73 -11.63 -11.22 -12.99
N SER A 74 -11.68 -12.56 -13.07
CA SER A 74 -10.86 -13.33 -14.00
C SER A 74 -11.23 -13.03 -15.45
N ASP A 75 -12.53 -13.04 -15.78
CA ASP A 75 -13.02 -12.81 -17.15
C ASP A 75 -12.68 -11.40 -17.68
N ASN A 76 -12.58 -10.42 -16.78
CA ASN A 76 -12.22 -9.04 -17.15
C ASN A 76 -10.72 -8.73 -16.95
N HIS A 77 -9.90 -9.71 -16.55
CA HIS A 77 -8.47 -9.53 -16.28
C HIS A 77 -8.14 -8.39 -15.30
N LEU A 78 -9.04 -8.16 -14.33
CA LEU A 78 -8.93 -7.02 -13.40
C LEU A 78 -8.05 -7.32 -12.19
N ALA A 79 -7.99 -8.59 -11.77
CA ALA A 79 -7.27 -9.00 -10.60
C ALA A 79 -6.91 -10.49 -10.66
N GLU A 80 -5.86 -10.86 -9.93
CA GLU A 80 -5.38 -12.23 -9.80
C GLU A 80 -5.45 -12.69 -8.33
N PRO A 81 -5.79 -13.96 -8.05
CA PRO A 81 -5.80 -14.46 -6.69
C PRO A 81 -4.39 -14.49 -6.10
N THR A 82 -4.22 -14.02 -4.86
CA THR A 82 -2.90 -14.05 -4.19
C THR A 82 -2.60 -15.40 -3.53
N GLY A 83 -3.61 -16.26 -3.41
CA GLY A 83 -3.58 -17.50 -2.64
C GLY A 83 -3.87 -17.32 -1.14
N GLN A 84 -3.99 -16.09 -0.64
CA GLN A 84 -4.40 -15.84 0.73
C GLN A 84 -5.92 -15.95 0.87
N ILE A 85 -6.37 -16.58 1.96
CA ILE A 85 -7.77 -16.72 2.32
C ILE A 85 -7.88 -16.36 3.81
N LEU A 86 -8.88 -15.56 4.15
CA LEU A 86 -9.20 -15.22 5.54
C LEU A 86 -10.59 -15.76 5.88
N GLU A 87 -10.68 -16.51 6.98
CA GLU A 87 -11.96 -16.93 7.54
C GLU A 87 -12.51 -15.84 8.45
N SER A 88 -13.77 -15.43 8.22
CA SER A 88 -14.50 -14.50 9.09
C SER A 88 -15.99 -14.84 9.05
N ASP A 89 -16.63 -14.92 10.23
CA ASP A 89 -18.05 -15.28 10.39
C ASP A 89 -18.45 -16.56 9.62
N GLY A 90 -17.59 -17.59 9.64
CA GLY A 90 -17.81 -18.87 8.95
C GLY A 90 -17.76 -18.79 7.42
N CYS A 91 -17.26 -17.69 6.86
CA CYS A 91 -17.09 -17.48 5.42
C CYS A 91 -15.59 -17.32 5.07
N LEU A 92 -15.18 -17.89 3.93
CA LEU A 92 -13.80 -17.84 3.44
C LEU A 92 -13.66 -16.75 2.38
N TYR A 93 -12.92 -15.69 2.72
CA TYR A 93 -12.72 -14.53 1.85
C TYR A 93 -11.36 -14.64 1.15
N PRO A 94 -11.33 -14.84 -0.19
CA PRO A 94 -10.09 -14.87 -0.93
C PRO A 94 -9.57 -13.45 -1.17
N GLU A 95 -8.25 -13.28 -1.07
CA GLU A 95 -7.56 -12.03 -1.41
C GLU A 95 -7.15 -12.02 -2.89
N TYR A 96 -7.34 -10.87 -3.52
CA TYR A 96 -6.98 -10.61 -4.90
C TYR A 96 -6.05 -9.40 -5.00
N LEU A 97 -5.08 -9.48 -5.92
CA LEU A 97 -4.21 -8.38 -6.33
C LEU A 97 -4.79 -7.74 -7.60
N PHE A 98 -5.24 -6.50 -7.48
CA PHE A 98 -5.81 -5.76 -8.60
C PHE A 98 -4.73 -5.15 -9.50
N ASN A 99 -5.01 -5.09 -10.80
CA ASN A 99 -4.16 -4.41 -11.77
C ASN A 99 -4.32 -2.89 -11.65
N GLY A 100 -3.33 -2.22 -11.05
CA GLY A 100 -3.36 -0.78 -10.85
C GLY A 100 -3.51 0.05 -12.13
N LYS A 101 -3.03 -0.44 -13.30
CA LYS A 101 -3.21 0.27 -14.57
C LYS A 101 -4.66 0.21 -15.05
N GLU A 102 -5.29 -0.95 -14.94
CA GLU A 102 -6.71 -1.11 -15.30
C GLU A 102 -7.61 -0.32 -14.35
N LEU A 103 -7.29 -0.33 -13.05
CA LEU A 103 -7.97 0.50 -12.06
C LEU A 103 -7.87 2.00 -12.39
N ASP A 104 -6.69 2.49 -12.78
CA ASP A 104 -6.51 3.88 -13.21
C ASP A 104 -7.30 4.22 -14.47
N ALA A 105 -7.35 3.29 -15.44
CA ALA A 105 -8.12 3.47 -16.66
C ALA A 105 -9.65 3.49 -16.43
N LEU A 106 -10.13 2.73 -15.44
CA LEU A 106 -11.54 2.66 -15.06
C LEU A 106 -11.99 3.88 -14.24
N ASP A 107 -11.17 4.32 -13.29
CA ASP A 107 -11.49 5.43 -12.39
C ASP A 107 -10.25 6.21 -11.92
N HIS A 108 -9.67 7.00 -12.84
CA HIS A 108 -8.45 7.77 -12.60
C HIS A 108 -8.49 8.65 -11.33
N GLU A 109 -9.61 9.34 -11.08
CA GLU A 109 -9.75 10.20 -9.90
C GLU A 109 -9.77 9.38 -8.60
N GLY A 110 -10.60 8.32 -8.55
CA GLY A 110 -10.68 7.43 -7.40
C GLY A 110 -9.36 6.70 -7.15
N HIS A 111 -8.69 6.24 -8.20
CA HIS A 111 -7.37 5.63 -8.15
C HIS A 111 -6.33 6.62 -7.60
N THR A 112 -6.30 7.84 -8.13
CA THR A 112 -5.41 8.90 -7.63
C THR A 112 -5.66 9.20 -6.16
N LEU A 113 -6.93 9.28 -5.72
CA LEU A 113 -7.27 9.50 -4.32
C LEU A 113 -6.87 8.31 -3.43
N TYR A 114 -7.10 7.07 -3.89
CA TYR A 114 -6.67 5.86 -3.20
C TYR A 114 -5.15 5.85 -3.02
N ILE A 115 -4.39 6.08 -4.09
CA ILE A 115 -2.92 6.13 -4.04
C ILE A 115 -2.43 7.26 -3.14
N ARG A 116 -3.08 8.43 -3.19
CA ARG A 116 -2.77 9.55 -2.29
C ARG A 116 -3.05 9.20 -0.83
N ARG A 117 -4.13 8.47 -0.53
CA ARG A 117 -4.49 8.04 0.82
C ARG A 117 -3.59 6.91 1.33
N GLN A 118 -3.29 5.93 0.49
CA GLN A 118 -2.36 4.84 0.78
C GLN A 118 -0.94 5.34 1.02
N LYS A 119 -0.44 6.24 0.15
CA LYS A 119 0.85 6.89 0.35
C LYS A 119 0.78 7.92 1.48
N GLY A 120 -0.40 8.44 1.81
CA GLY A 120 -0.62 9.49 2.80
C GLY A 120 0.09 10.82 2.48
N GLU A 121 -0.16 11.86 3.29
CA GLU A 121 0.75 13.01 3.39
C GLU A 121 2.15 12.55 3.85
N LEU A 122 2.23 11.43 4.56
CA LEU A 122 3.45 10.87 5.14
C LEU A 122 4.40 10.29 4.08
N GLY A 123 3.90 9.66 3.01
CA GLY A 123 4.71 9.18 1.90
C GLY A 123 5.33 10.32 1.08
N ARG A 124 4.66 11.49 1.00
CA ARG A 124 5.27 12.73 0.47
C ARG A 124 6.18 13.40 1.50
N ARG A 125 5.78 13.40 2.78
CA ARG A 125 6.51 14.04 3.87
C ARG A 125 7.78 13.26 4.22
N PHE A 126 7.85 11.95 4.04
CA PHE A 126 8.97 11.09 4.41
C PHE A 126 9.50 10.27 3.23
N GLU A 127 9.26 10.75 2.00
CA GLU A 127 9.65 10.09 0.75
C GLU A 127 11.11 9.58 0.78
N ARG A 128 12.05 10.41 1.24
CA ARG A 128 13.47 10.03 1.32
C ARG A 128 13.74 8.87 2.27
N LEU A 129 13.01 8.79 3.39
CA LEU A 129 13.12 7.67 4.32
C LEU A 129 12.59 6.38 3.67
N TYR A 130 11.45 6.45 3.00
CA TYR A 130 10.89 5.30 2.28
C TYR A 130 11.80 4.83 1.15
N LEU A 131 12.41 5.75 0.39
CA LEU A 131 13.38 5.41 -0.64
C LEU A 131 14.62 4.72 -0.05
N ALA A 132 15.13 5.20 1.09
CA ALA A 132 16.23 4.57 1.80
C ALA A 132 15.87 3.15 2.26
N LEU A 133 14.73 2.98 2.95
CA LEU A 133 14.25 1.68 3.43
C LEU A 133 14.04 0.67 2.31
N ARG A 134 13.43 1.08 1.18
CA ARG A 134 13.26 0.23 0.00
C ARG A 134 14.59 -0.17 -0.62
N ARG A 135 15.56 0.74 -0.65
CA ARG A 135 16.91 0.44 -1.15
C ARG A 135 17.60 -0.58 -0.26
N LEU A 136 17.55 -0.39 1.06
CA LEU A 136 18.13 -1.32 2.03
C LEU A 136 17.49 -2.70 1.94
N ALA A 137 16.15 -2.79 1.90
CA ALA A 137 15.43 -4.06 1.75
C ALA A 137 15.77 -4.81 0.45
N ARG A 138 16.22 -4.10 -0.59
CA ARG A 138 16.62 -4.70 -1.87
C ARG A 138 18.09 -5.10 -1.90
N GLU A 139 18.97 -4.31 -1.27
CA GLU A 139 20.42 -4.44 -1.42
C GLU A 139 21.10 -5.15 -0.24
N ILE A 140 20.52 -5.09 0.96
CA ILE A 140 21.05 -5.69 2.18
C ILE A 140 20.31 -6.99 2.46
N ASN A 141 21.05 -8.09 2.60
CA ASN A 141 20.47 -9.41 2.77
C ASN A 141 19.69 -9.50 4.10
N GLY A 142 18.43 -9.95 4.01
CA GLY A 142 17.55 -10.11 5.16
C GLY A 142 17.04 -8.80 5.80
N PHE A 143 17.45 -7.63 5.29
CA PHE A 143 16.89 -6.36 5.76
C PHE A 143 15.39 -6.31 5.40
N SER A 144 14.56 -6.02 6.40
CA SER A 144 13.11 -5.88 6.21
C SER A 144 12.58 -4.71 7.02
N TYR A 145 11.44 -4.16 6.60
CA TYR A 145 10.76 -3.12 7.36
C TYR A 145 9.25 -3.28 7.27
N THR A 146 8.55 -2.83 8.30
CA THR A 146 7.09 -2.80 8.39
C THR A 146 6.67 -1.39 8.76
N ASP A 147 5.75 -0.84 7.98
CA ASP A 147 5.24 0.52 8.15
C ASP A 147 3.86 0.50 8.82
N TYR A 148 3.77 1.17 9.96
CA TYR A 148 2.56 1.34 10.78
C TYR A 148 2.07 2.80 10.74
N SER A 149 2.59 3.64 9.84
CA SER A 149 2.34 5.07 9.80
C SER A 149 0.99 5.45 9.17
N GLY A 150 0.41 6.55 9.62
CA GLY A 150 -0.71 7.27 8.97
C GLY A 150 -2.11 6.89 9.43
N TRP A 151 -3.06 7.03 8.50
CA TRP A 151 -4.48 6.68 8.70
C TRP A 151 -4.75 5.17 8.81
N ARG A 152 -3.70 4.35 8.69
CA ARG A 152 -3.76 2.90 8.86
C ARG A 152 -3.71 2.59 10.36
N CYS A 153 -4.86 2.65 11.01
CA CYS A 153 -4.97 2.29 12.42
C CYS A 153 -4.66 0.80 12.63
N LEU A 154 -3.92 0.49 13.69
CA LEU A 154 -3.89 -0.86 14.26
C LEU A 154 -5.32 -1.24 14.70
N ASP A 155 -5.68 -2.52 14.57
CA ASP A 155 -6.98 -3.03 15.02
C ASP A 155 -7.22 -2.64 16.49
N GLY A 156 -8.34 -1.97 16.77
CA GLY A 156 -8.71 -1.47 18.10
C GLY A 156 -8.18 -0.07 18.47
N SER A 157 -7.49 0.63 17.57
CA SER A 157 -7.03 2.02 17.81
C SER A 157 -7.82 3.04 16.99
N SER A 158 -8.29 4.10 17.66
CA SER A 158 -8.86 5.29 16.99
C SER A 158 -7.79 6.31 16.55
N SER A 159 -6.53 6.07 16.92
CA SER A 159 -5.43 6.99 16.66
C SER A 159 -4.74 6.63 15.36
N THR A 160 -4.82 7.52 14.38
CA THR A 160 -3.90 7.49 13.24
C THR A 160 -2.50 7.70 13.78
N LEU A 161 -1.66 6.66 13.74
CA LEU A 161 -0.28 6.81 14.19
C LEU A 161 0.39 7.85 13.27
N PRO A 162 1.20 8.76 13.81
CA PRO A 162 2.08 9.59 12.98
C PRO A 162 3.13 8.66 12.33
N LEU A 163 4.32 9.14 11.91
CA LEU A 163 5.34 8.20 11.44
C LEU A 163 5.60 7.10 12.50
N TRP A 164 5.48 5.82 12.13
CA TRP A 164 5.88 4.64 12.90
C TRP A 164 6.33 3.54 11.94
N ILE A 165 7.63 3.31 11.83
CA ILE A 165 8.20 2.24 11.01
C ILE A 165 9.15 1.42 11.87
N GLU A 166 9.04 0.10 11.79
CA GLU A 166 10.04 -0.81 12.35
C GLU A 166 10.85 -1.42 11.22
N ALA A 167 12.18 -1.41 11.33
CA ALA A 167 13.06 -2.10 10.40
C ALA A 167 14.01 -3.03 11.16
N PHE A 168 14.36 -4.13 10.53
CA PHE A 168 15.24 -5.14 11.09
C PHE A 168 16.39 -5.42 10.13
N ASP A 169 17.60 -5.31 10.66
CA ASP A 169 18.85 -5.68 9.99
C ASP A 169 19.45 -6.89 10.72
N PRO A 170 19.24 -8.12 10.20
CA PRO A 170 19.77 -9.33 10.81
C PRO A 170 21.30 -9.39 10.73
N SER A 171 21.92 -8.78 9.72
CA SER A 171 23.36 -8.89 9.47
C SER A 171 24.18 -8.27 10.59
N HIS A 172 23.64 -7.22 11.23
CA HIS A 172 24.28 -6.56 12.36
C HIS A 172 23.50 -6.69 13.67
N GLY A 173 22.40 -7.47 13.68
CA GLY A 173 21.52 -7.61 14.83
C GLY A 173 20.95 -6.27 15.32
N ARG A 174 20.52 -5.41 14.39
CA ARG A 174 19.97 -4.08 14.70
C ARG A 174 18.48 -4.03 14.42
N LYS A 175 17.70 -3.48 15.35
CA LYS A 175 16.30 -3.10 15.13
C LYS A 175 16.18 -1.58 15.16
N PHE A 176 15.58 -1.01 14.12
CA PHE A 176 15.31 0.42 14.00
C PHE A 176 13.83 0.67 14.23
N ILE A 177 13.51 1.71 14.99
CA ILE A 177 12.14 2.20 15.18
C ILE A 177 12.14 3.68 14.83
N PHE A 178 11.45 4.05 13.76
CA PHE A 178 11.29 5.42 13.30
C PHE A 178 9.94 5.94 13.75
N THR A 179 9.93 6.97 14.60
CA THR A 179 8.69 7.57 15.10
C THR A 179 8.64 9.08 14.88
N GLN A 180 7.45 9.65 14.84
CA GLN A 180 7.25 11.09 14.93
C GLN A 180 6.66 11.47 16.29
N LYS A 181 7.35 12.37 17.00
CA LYS A 181 6.93 12.93 18.29
C LYS A 181 6.70 14.43 18.12
N GLY A 182 5.44 14.80 17.87
CA GLY A 182 5.06 16.18 17.57
C GLY A 182 5.74 16.71 16.29
N PRO A 183 6.49 17.82 16.35
CA PRO A 183 7.21 18.35 15.18
C PRO A 183 8.53 17.62 14.90
N ALA A 184 9.06 16.85 15.87
CA ALA A 184 10.34 16.18 15.75
C ALA A 184 10.18 14.73 15.29
N LEU A 185 11.22 14.21 14.65
CA LEU A 185 11.32 12.80 14.30
C LEU A 185 12.33 12.13 15.21
N GLN A 186 12.12 10.85 15.49
CA GLN A 186 13.00 10.05 16.32
C GLN A 186 13.35 8.73 15.63
N THR A 187 14.61 8.34 15.71
CA THR A 187 15.05 6.97 15.44
C THR A 187 15.55 6.36 16.74
N THR A 188 15.01 5.21 17.10
CA THR A 188 15.56 4.35 18.15
C THR A 188 16.24 3.16 17.48
N ILE A 189 17.48 2.87 17.86
CA ILE A 189 18.27 1.73 17.38
C ILE A 189 18.52 0.82 18.57
N LEU A 190 18.04 -0.42 18.48
CA LEU A 190 18.29 -1.48 19.45
C LEU A 190 19.32 -2.43 18.84
N TYR A 191 20.38 -2.69 19.60
CA TYR A 191 21.44 -3.63 19.22
C TYR A 191 21.22 -4.98 19.90
N ALA A 192 21.81 -6.04 19.33
CA ALA A 192 21.70 -7.40 19.84
C ALA A 192 22.23 -7.58 21.27
N ASP A 193 23.15 -6.71 21.71
CA ASP A 193 23.68 -6.68 23.08
C ASP A 193 22.71 -6.02 24.10
N GLY A 194 21.54 -5.57 23.63
CA GLY A 194 20.54 -4.86 24.43
C GLY A 194 20.79 -3.36 24.55
N THR A 195 21.87 -2.84 23.97
CA THR A 195 22.15 -1.39 23.97
C THR A 195 21.10 -0.66 23.13
N GLU A 196 20.65 0.49 23.63
CA GLU A 196 19.72 1.37 22.93
C GLU A 196 20.37 2.72 22.60
N LYS A 197 20.22 3.16 21.34
CA LYS A 197 20.63 4.50 20.90
C LYS A 197 19.44 5.24 20.33
N GLN A 198 19.13 6.40 20.90
CA GLN A 198 18.08 7.28 20.39
C GLN A 198 18.67 8.50 19.70
N ARG A 199 18.03 8.92 18.60
CA ARG A 199 18.35 10.17 17.90
C ARG A 199 17.10 10.93 17.54
N ILE A 200 17.17 12.25 17.65
CA ILE A 200 16.07 13.16 17.35
C ILE A 200 16.48 14.07 16.20
N TYR A 201 15.61 14.19 15.19
CA TYR A 201 15.84 14.98 13.99
C TYR A 201 14.82 16.11 13.90
N ARG A 202 15.31 17.29 13.52
CA ARG A 202 14.45 18.45 13.19
C ARG A 202 14.07 18.47 11.72
N ARG A 203 14.91 17.90 10.85
CA ARG A 203 14.64 17.77 9.41
C ARG A 203 14.50 16.31 9.04
N LYS A 204 13.57 16.05 8.12
CA LYS A 204 13.22 14.71 7.62
C LYS A 204 14.32 14.09 6.76
N GLU A 205 15.05 14.94 6.03
CA GLU A 205 16.16 14.56 5.17
C GLU A 205 17.32 13.94 5.96
N ASP A 206 17.55 14.44 7.17
CA ASP A 206 18.67 14.04 8.02
C ASP A 206 18.52 12.59 8.48
N MET A 207 17.29 12.17 8.82
CA MET A 207 17.01 10.79 9.23
C MET A 207 17.33 9.79 8.13
N ALA A 208 16.89 10.08 6.88
CA ALA A 208 17.19 9.22 5.74
C ALA A 208 18.70 9.21 5.42
N THR A 209 19.35 10.36 5.53
CA THR A 209 20.79 10.49 5.27
C THR A 209 21.61 9.71 6.28
N GLU A 210 21.28 9.81 7.57
CA GLU A 210 21.96 9.06 8.61
C GLU A 210 21.71 7.55 8.48
N LEU A 211 20.47 7.15 8.17
CA LEU A 211 20.15 5.75 7.90
C LEU A 211 21.02 5.20 6.76
N MET A 212 21.11 5.92 5.64
CA MET A 212 21.93 5.50 4.49
C MET A 212 23.44 5.49 4.80
N ALA A 213 23.92 6.42 5.62
CA ALA A 213 25.32 6.47 6.03
C ALA A 213 25.72 5.22 6.85
N MET A 214 24.80 4.67 7.65
CA MET A 214 25.05 3.45 8.44
C MET A 214 25.28 2.18 7.60
N PHE A 215 24.88 2.19 6.32
CA PHE A 215 25.02 1.05 5.39
C PHE A 215 25.91 1.40 4.19
N GLN A 216 26.61 2.53 4.22
CA GLN A 216 27.31 3.07 3.05
C GLN A 216 28.36 2.10 2.49
N GLU A 217 29.04 1.33 3.34
CA GLU A 217 30.07 0.36 2.94
C GLU A 217 29.49 -0.93 2.34
N GLU A 218 28.23 -1.26 2.64
CA GLU A 218 27.55 -2.47 2.19
C GLU A 218 26.70 -2.24 0.94
N LEU A 219 26.32 -0.99 0.70
CA LEU A 219 25.50 -0.60 -0.45
C LEU A 219 26.32 -0.64 -1.73
N ARG A 220 25.75 -1.22 -2.79
CA ARG A 220 26.36 -1.19 -4.11
C ARG A 220 26.44 0.26 -4.60
N VAL A 221 27.65 0.73 -4.89
CA VAL A 221 27.87 2.00 -5.56
C VAL A 221 27.53 1.81 -7.03
N TYR A 222 26.38 2.34 -7.45
CA TYR A 222 26.11 2.47 -8.88
C TYR A 222 27.04 3.53 -9.45
N PRO A 223 27.72 3.27 -10.58
CA PRO A 223 28.47 4.30 -11.26
C PRO A 223 27.54 5.48 -11.58
N PRO A 224 28.05 6.72 -11.56
CA PRO A 224 27.26 7.87 -11.99
C PRO A 224 26.69 7.60 -13.38
N TRP A 225 25.51 8.16 -13.66
CA TRP A 225 24.88 8.00 -14.98
C TRP A 225 25.90 8.31 -16.08
N SER A 226 26.03 7.41 -17.05
CA SER A 226 26.81 7.68 -18.25
C SER A 226 26.26 8.94 -18.93
N GLU A 227 27.14 9.73 -19.56
CA GLU A 227 26.72 10.95 -20.27
C GLU A 227 25.62 10.65 -21.30
N ASP A 228 25.69 9.49 -21.96
CA ASP A 228 24.68 9.03 -22.94
C ASP A 228 23.29 8.78 -22.33
N ARG A 229 23.22 8.51 -21.03
CA ARG A 229 21.96 8.34 -20.31
C ARG A 229 21.43 9.68 -19.81
N ARG A 230 22.30 10.62 -19.43
CA ARG A 230 21.89 12.00 -19.09
C ARG A 230 21.27 12.71 -20.29
N LYS A 231 21.93 12.65 -21.45
CA LYS A 231 21.44 13.26 -22.71
C LYS A 231 20.09 12.70 -23.19
N ARG A 232 19.72 11.48 -22.78
CA ARG A 232 18.46 10.83 -23.17
C ARG A 232 17.23 11.32 -22.39
N TYR A 233 17.43 12.00 -21.27
CA TYR A 233 16.36 12.48 -20.39
C TYR A 233 16.44 13.99 -20.10
N GLU A 234 17.38 14.70 -20.73
CA GLU A 234 17.37 16.16 -20.85
C GLU A 234 16.60 16.58 -22.13
N TYR A 235 15.30 16.28 -22.20
CA TYR A 235 14.33 16.94 -23.10
C TYR A 235 12.91 16.79 -22.54
#